data_AF-A0A1S8SAV6-F1
#
_entry.id   AF-A0A1S8SAV6-F1
#
_cell.length_a   1.000
_cell.length_b   1.000
_cell.length_c   1.000
_cell.angle_alpha   90.00
_cell.angle_beta   90.00
_cell.angle_gamma   90.00
#
_symmetry.space_group_name_H-M   'P 1'
#
loop_
_entity.id
_entity.type
_entity.pdbx_description
1 polymer ?
#
loop_
_entity_poly.entity_id
_entity_poly.type
_entity_poly.pdbx_seq_one_letter_code
_entity_poly.pdbx_strand_id
1 'polypeptide(L)'
;MKISNRIFFIASIIFSGLTIISIFFIHSDISLIFLGFSLLFGGLDEVNLLKGMNSEETNKGSKTGGIIAIVAGLFIIVTYIIKLLS
;
A
#
# COMPACT_ATOMS: atom_id res chain seq x y z
N MET A 1 -4.71 -14.43 14.97
CA MET A 1 -4.20 -13.60 13.86
C MET A 1 -3.16 -12.64 14.44
N LYS A 2 -1.87 -12.75 14.06
CA LYS A 2 -0.76 -12.04 14.74
C LYS A 2 -0.92 -10.52 14.63
N ILE A 3 -0.66 -9.82 15.73
CA ILE A 3 -0.84 -8.36 15.90
C ILE A 3 -0.15 -7.53 14.80
N SER A 4 0.95 -8.00 14.21
CA SER A 4 1.66 -7.26 13.16
C SER A 4 0.89 -7.14 11.83
N ASN A 5 0.00 -8.07 11.49
CA ASN A 5 -0.85 -7.93 10.27
C ASN A 5 -1.83 -6.78 10.42
N ARG A 6 -2.40 -6.60 11.61
CA ARG A 6 -3.40 -5.55 11.83
C ARG A 6 -2.83 -4.16 11.59
N ILE A 7 -1.54 -3.92 11.85
CA ILE A 7 -0.94 -2.60 11.71
C ILE A 7 -0.87 -2.18 10.24
N PHE A 8 -0.44 -3.07 9.34
CA PHE A 8 -0.37 -2.77 7.91
C PHE A 8 -1.76 -2.57 7.31
N PHE A 9 -2.72 -3.42 7.69
CA PHE A 9 -4.11 -3.27 7.29
C PHE A 9 -4.72 -1.93 7.74
N ILE A 10 -4.54 -1.56 9.01
CA ILE A 10 -5.05 -0.29 9.55
C ILE A 10 -4.39 0.90 8.84
N ALA A 11 -3.07 0.85 8.62
CA ALA A 11 -2.35 1.89 7.89
C ALA A 11 -2.89 2.04 6.46
N SER A 12 -3.11 0.93 5.74
CA SER A 12 -3.68 0.94 4.40
C SER A 12 -5.08 1.58 4.36
N ILE A 13 -5.95 1.28 5.34
CA ILE A 13 -7.27 1.92 5.46
C ILE A 13 -7.14 3.43 5.69
N ILE A 14 -6.29 3.85 6.62
CA ILE A 14 -6.10 5.27 6.93
C ILE A 14 -5.63 6.02 5.69
N PHE A 15 -4.60 5.53 5.01
CA PHE A 15 -4.09 6.18 3.81
C PHE A 15 -5.07 6.14 2.64
N SER A 16 -5.90 5.10 2.52
CA SER A 16 -6.99 5.06 1.53
C SER A 16 -8.04 6.13 1.82
N GLY A 17 -8.43 6.29 3.08
CA GLY A 17 -9.33 7.37 3.51
C GLY A 17 -8.74 8.75 3.22
N LEU A 18 -7.48 8.97 3.56
CA LEU A 18 -6.76 10.20 3.25
C LEU A 18 -6.66 10.46 1.74
N THR A 19 -6.47 9.41 0.93
CA THR A 19 -6.46 9.51 -0.54
C THR A 19 -7.80 10.03 -1.05
N ILE A 20 -8.92 9.47 -0.59
CA ILE A 20 -10.26 9.91 -1.00
C ILE A 20 -10.49 11.37 -0.60
N ILE A 21 -10.21 11.73 0.65
CA ILE A 21 -10.39 13.10 1.15
C ILE A 21 -9.50 14.08 0.37
N SER A 22 -8.23 13.75 0.18
CA SER A 22 -7.27 14.63 -0.50
C SER A 22 -7.61 14.86 -1.98
N ILE A 23 -8.22 13.91 -2.69
CA ILE A 23 -8.67 14.13 -4.08
C ILE A 23 -9.68 15.29 -4.18
N PHE A 24 -10.53 15.49 -3.17
CA PHE A 24 -11.56 16.54 -3.19
C PHE A 24 -11.11 17.86 -2.56
N PHE A 25 -10.14 17.81 -1.63
CA PHE A 25 -9.81 18.96 -0.78
C PHE A 25 -8.36 19.45 -0.90
N ILE A 26 -7.47 18.71 -1.57
CA ILE A 26 -6.02 18.96 -1.60
C ILE A 26 -5.49 18.82 -3.04
N HIS A 27 -4.25 19.29 -3.26
CA HIS A 27 -3.50 19.06 -4.49
C HIS A 27 -3.36 17.57 -4.83
N SER A 28 -3.60 17.23 -6.10
CA SER A 28 -3.53 15.86 -6.64
C SER A 28 -2.21 15.14 -6.35
N ASP A 29 -1.09 15.87 -6.27
CA ASP A 29 0.22 15.30 -5.98
C ASP A 29 0.31 14.70 -4.56
N ILE A 30 -0.33 15.33 -3.56
CA ILE A 30 -0.39 14.82 -2.19
C ILE A 30 -1.30 13.60 -2.12
N SER A 31 -2.42 13.62 -2.86
CA SER A 31 -3.34 12.48 -2.95
C SER A 31 -2.67 11.23 -3.52
N LEU A 32 -1.77 11.42 -4.49
CA LEU A 32 -1.01 10.33 -5.11
C LEU A 32 0.05 9.77 -4.16
N ILE A 33 0.63 10.60 -3.29
CA ILE A 33 1.50 10.12 -2.21
C ILE A 33 0.71 9.23 -1.23
N PHE A 34 -0.49 9.63 -0.82
CA PHE A 34 -1.35 8.81 0.04
C PHE A 34 -1.78 7.50 -0.63
N LEU A 35 -2.07 7.54 -1.94
CA LEU A 35 -2.33 6.34 -2.73
C LEU A 35 -1.12 5.39 -2.70
N GLY A 36 0.09 5.93 -2.88
CA GLY A 36 1.33 5.16 -2.82
C GLY A 36 1.53 4.48 -1.47
N PHE A 37 1.23 5.16 -0.35
CA PHE A 37 1.25 4.55 0.98
C PHE A 37 0.17 3.48 1.15
N SER A 38 -1.06 3.70 0.64
CA SER A 38 -2.12 2.70 0.69
C SER A 38 -1.70 1.40 -0.02
N LEU A 39 -1.12 1.51 -1.21
CA LEU A 39 -0.59 0.37 -1.99
C LEU A 39 0.57 -0.33 -1.27
N LEU A 40 1.51 0.45 -0.70
CA LEU A 40 2.63 -0.09 0.05
C LEU A 40 2.17 -0.93 1.24
N PHE A 41 1.28 -0.37 2.08
CA PHE A 41 0.80 -1.07 3.29
C PHE A 41 -0.17 -2.21 2.95
N GLY A 42 -0.99 -2.07 1.90
CA GLY A 42 -1.86 -3.14 1.42
C GLY A 42 -1.06 -4.34 0.91
N GLY A 43 -0.01 -4.08 0.11
CA GLY A 43 0.87 -5.14 -0.36
C GLY A 43 1.68 -5.81 0.76
N LEU A 44 2.13 -5.05 1.76
CA LEU A 44 2.77 -5.60 2.95
C LEU A 44 1.83 -6.50 3.78
N ASP A 45 0.57 -6.09 3.94
CA ASP A 45 -0.44 -6.92 4.62
C ASP A 45 -0.70 -8.22 3.84
N GLU A 46 -0.88 -8.13 2.52
CA GLU A 46 -1.08 -9.29 1.66
C GLU A 46 0.10 -10.27 1.72
N VAL A 47 1.34 -9.79 1.57
CA VAL A 47 2.54 -10.65 1.68
C VAL A 47 2.66 -11.28 3.08
N ASN A 48 2.29 -10.56 4.13
CA ASN A 48 2.42 -11.05 5.51
C ASN A 48 1.29 -12.03 5.90
N LEU A 49 0.08 -11.88 5.37
CA LEU A 49 -1.01 -12.86 5.46
C LEU A 49 -0.60 -14.19 4.83
N LEU A 50 0.01 -14.14 3.66
CA LEU A 50 0.37 -15.34 2.90
C LEU A 50 1.55 -16.11 3.48
N LYS A 51 2.45 -15.44 4.22
CA LYS A 51 3.48 -16.11 5.02
C LYS A 51 2.89 -17.05 6.08
N GLY A 52 1.63 -16.85 6.47
CA GLY A 52 0.92 -17.69 7.45
C GLY A 52 0.07 -18.82 6.86
N MET A 53 -0.08 -18.91 5.53
CA MET A 53 -0.97 -19.86 4.88
C MET A 53 -0.18 -20.96 4.14
N ASN A 54 -0.47 -22.23 4.46
CA ASN A 54 0.22 -23.43 3.95
C ASN A 54 -0.19 -23.87 2.53
N SER A 55 -1.03 -23.14 1.79
CA SER A 55 -1.44 -23.53 0.44
C SER A 55 -0.48 -22.98 -0.63
N GLU A 56 0.43 -23.82 -1.13
CA GLU A 56 1.52 -23.42 -2.04
C GLU A 56 1.05 -22.72 -3.33
N GLU A 57 -0.10 -23.09 -3.90
CA GLU A 57 -0.59 -22.53 -5.17
C GLU A 57 -1.28 -21.16 -5.00
N THR A 58 -2.17 -21.02 -4.02
CA THR A 58 -2.81 -19.72 -3.71
C THR A 58 -1.79 -18.71 -3.20
N ASN A 59 -0.75 -19.18 -2.52
CA ASN A 59 0.32 -18.35 -1.96
C ASN A 59 1.17 -17.69 -3.05
N LYS A 60 1.50 -18.36 -4.16
CA LYS A 60 2.34 -17.78 -5.23
C LYS A 60 1.70 -16.58 -5.95
N GLY A 61 0.42 -16.70 -6.33
CA GLY A 61 -0.29 -15.66 -7.07
C GLY A 61 -0.50 -14.39 -6.23
N SER A 62 -1.08 -14.55 -5.03
CA SER A 62 -1.36 -13.42 -4.12
C SER A 62 -0.06 -12.79 -3.59
N LYS A 63 1.02 -13.56 -3.42
CA LYS A 63 2.33 -13.01 -3.00
C LYS A 63 2.95 -12.15 -4.08
N THR A 64 2.76 -12.54 -5.34
CA THR A 64 3.19 -11.74 -6.49
C THR A 64 2.41 -10.42 -6.55
N GLY A 65 1.09 -10.47 -6.32
CA GLY A 65 0.23 -9.28 -6.23
C GLY A 65 0.69 -8.30 -5.15
N GLY A 66 0.93 -8.80 -3.93
CA GLY A 66 1.40 -7.97 -2.83
C GLY A 66 2.79 -7.35 -3.08
N ILE A 67 3.72 -8.07 -3.72
CA ILE A 67 5.02 -7.53 -4.11
C ILE A 67 4.87 -6.42 -5.16
N ILE A 68 4.02 -6.62 -6.18
CA ILE A 68 3.75 -5.61 -7.20
C ILE A 68 3.17 -4.34 -6.56
N ALA A 69 2.23 -4.48 -5.62
CA ALA A 69 1.65 -3.34 -4.90
C ALA A 69 2.70 -2.57 -4.10
N ILE A 70 3.64 -3.26 -3.43
CA ILE A 70 4.76 -2.64 -2.71
C ILE A 70 5.65 -1.82 -3.67
N VAL A 71 6.05 -2.41 -4.79
CA VAL A 71 6.92 -1.75 -5.78
C VAL A 71 6.23 -0.55 -6.40
N ALA A 72 4.96 -0.68 -6.80
CA ALA A 72 4.17 0.41 -7.35
C ALA A 72 3.98 1.54 -6.32
N GLY A 73 3.69 1.19 -5.06
CA GLY A 73 3.54 2.15 -3.97
C GLY A 73 4.81 2.98 -3.74
N LEU A 74 5.97 2.32 -3.64
CA LEU A 74 7.26 3.01 -3.50
C LEU A 74 7.56 3.92 -4.69
N PHE A 75 7.33 3.44 -5.91
CA PHE A 75 7.56 4.22 -7.12
C PHE A 75 6.73 5.51 -7.15
N ILE A 76 5.44 5.42 -6.79
CA ILE A 76 4.56 6.58 -6.69
C ILE A 76 5.06 7.54 -5.62
N ILE A 77 5.33 7.07 -4.40
CA ILE A 77 5.81 7.91 -3.29
C ILE A 77 7.06 8.71 -3.72
N VAL A 78 8.07 8.04 -4.26
CA VAL A 78 9.33 8.67 -4.66
C VAL A 78 9.10 9.70 -5.78
N THR A 79 8.34 9.34 -6.81
CA THR A 79 8.07 10.22 -7.96
C THR A 79 7.38 11.52 -7.53
N TYR A 80 6.35 11.43 -6.70
CA TYR A 80 5.58 12.60 -6.28
C TYR A 80 6.28 13.42 -5.19
N ILE A 81 7.13 12.81 -4.36
CA ILE A 81 8.01 13.57 -3.45
C ILE A 81 9.02 14.39 -4.27
N ILE A 82 9.67 13.79 -5.27
CA ILE A 82 10.62 14.51 -6.14
C ILE A 82 9.91 15.66 -6.85
N LYS A 83 8.70 15.42 -7.36
CA LYS A 83 7.88 16.46 -8.02
C LYS A 83 7.52 17.61 -7.08
N LEU A 84 7.22 17.34 -5.80
CA LEU A 84 6.93 18.40 -4.82
C LEU A 84 8.16 19.24 -4.44
N LEU A 85 9.36 18.70 -4.62
CA LEU A 85 10.62 19.37 -4.29
C LEU A 85 11.23 20.16 -5.47
N SER A 86 10.70 19.99 -6.67
CA SER A 86 11.15 20.66 -7.90
C SER A 86 10.26 21.83 -8.28
#